data_AF-A0A916VHB2-F1
#
_entry.id   AF-A0A916VHB2-F1
#
_cell.length_a   1.000
_cell.length_b   1.000
_cell.length_c   1.000
_cell.angle_alpha   90.00
_cell.angle_beta   90.00
_cell.angle_gamma   90.00
#
_symmetry.space_group_name_H-M   'P 1'
#
loop_
_entity.id
_entity.type
_entity.pdbx_description
1 polymer ?
#
loop_
_entity_poly.entity_id
_entity_poly.type
_entity_poly.pdbx_seq_one_letter_code
_entity_poly.pdbx_strand_id
1 'polypeptide(L)'
;MLRTIGRYALFVLYCLYIHLAYHLLLLGSFADWSLAALLFVPIAGLMFWLVPPQQRKAAIVYTLTYIFFDQAIQRVHWMETHWFILNSLFIGLFIYPIVRWYAKLKLIPTILALVIAFTMNAVLPERMVQGLSHLWPMAVTDELYYGELSDPFPFTLADLNGDGRDEIITIGNTDSKPRIVRIDEREYEIESPQFSLFVYEWNNGLKRIPAEQLDAERIKALVPQEYIGFPYYILTDDLRLEPLVTRQHLAESMTQFGTAPFRSLLMNTENIRFLLEQKGGLYDEVRETGRFTDVRLAKGRLSGAYDGQAFDIASDATQIIGAIQLGEGREGLLVKGMNIHLYEMTEGGLTETHVLTRAMQTNLAQSNILITDVNRNGIEELTIAFPYTIILEPKANGEWDILWGTRERSFRLESVMNPGTEDETLLAMSKSMLRASDVNYLTGFTYTDEGLQREWKVFLPAVVRTIAGDLDGDGRDEIVMSRAGIHKLYVWAPHNIPVIEILSGLTVLLAAGLAVYRWRWQHAKQGQSQSRS
;
A
#
# COMPACT_ATOMS: atom_id res chain seq x y z
N MET A 1 12.99 45.74 10.74
CA MET A 1 12.63 44.77 9.68
C MET A 1 13.06 43.35 10.04
N LEU A 2 14.36 43.07 10.24
CA LEU A 2 14.88 41.73 10.63
C LEU A 2 14.24 41.10 11.88
N ARG A 3 14.05 41.87 12.97
CA ARG A 3 13.36 41.37 14.18
C ARG A 3 11.89 40.99 13.94
N THR A 4 11.23 41.67 13.00
CA THR A 4 9.84 41.42 12.65
C THR A 4 9.72 40.17 11.77
N ILE A 5 10.62 40.02 10.80
CA ILE A 5 10.74 38.84 9.94
C ILE A 5 11.06 37.59 10.79
N GLY A 6 12.04 37.68 11.69
CA GLY A 6 12.38 36.58 12.59
C GLY A 6 11.22 36.14 13.50
N ARG A 7 10.35 37.07 13.90
CA ARG A 7 9.16 36.74 14.70
C ARG A 7 8.13 35.94 13.91
N TYR A 8 7.91 36.25 12.63
CA TYR A 8 6.95 35.51 11.81
C TYR A 8 7.51 34.17 11.34
N ALA A 9 8.81 34.08 11.07
CA ALA A 9 9.48 32.81 10.75
C ALA A 9 9.27 31.76 11.85
N LEU A 10 9.32 32.16 13.13
CA LEU A 10 9.05 31.24 14.25
C LEU A 10 7.63 30.69 14.26
N PHE A 11 6.62 31.48 13.84
CA PHE A 11 5.25 30.96 13.69
C PHE A 11 5.15 29.97 12.54
N VAL A 12 5.85 30.23 11.42
CA VAL A 12 5.90 29.30 10.29
C VAL A 12 6.48 27.95 10.73
N LEU A 13 7.66 27.97 11.34
CA LEU A 13 8.33 26.77 11.83
C LEU A 13 7.49 26.03 12.88
N TYR A 14 6.79 26.76 13.76
CA TYR A 14 5.92 26.15 14.75
C TYR A 14 4.70 25.46 14.12
N CYS A 15 4.07 26.07 13.10
CA CYS A 15 2.98 25.44 12.35
C CYS A 15 3.44 24.18 11.60
N LEU A 16 4.60 24.23 10.94
CA LEU A 16 5.20 23.06 10.28
C LEU A 16 5.48 21.93 11.29
N TYR A 17 6.08 22.28 12.44
CA TYR A 17 6.30 21.34 13.52
C TYR A 17 4.98 20.74 14.04
N ILE A 18 3.95 21.56 14.31
CA ILE A 18 2.65 21.04 14.77
C ILE A 18 2.06 20.09 13.74
N HIS A 19 2.10 20.43 12.45
CA HIS A 19 1.55 19.60 11.39
C HIS A 19 2.22 18.22 11.36
N LEU A 20 3.55 18.18 11.32
CA LEU A 20 4.31 16.93 11.30
C LEU A 20 4.15 16.16 12.62
N ALA A 21 4.25 16.81 13.78
CA ALA A 21 4.09 16.17 15.07
C ALA A 21 2.67 15.62 15.27
N TYR A 22 1.65 16.30 14.76
CA TYR A 22 0.27 15.82 14.81
C TYR A 22 0.09 14.56 13.96
N HIS A 23 0.52 14.58 12.69
CA HIS A 23 0.29 13.47 11.75
C HIS A 23 1.22 12.28 11.97
N LEU A 24 2.48 12.51 12.34
CA LEU A 24 3.48 11.46 12.46
C LEU A 24 3.67 10.95 13.89
N LEU A 25 3.71 11.85 14.89
CA LEU A 25 3.89 11.42 16.29
C LEU A 25 2.56 11.10 16.96
N LEU A 26 1.61 12.04 16.98
CA LEU A 26 0.36 11.87 17.71
C LEU A 26 -0.52 10.79 17.06
N LEU A 27 -0.92 10.95 15.80
CA LEU A 27 -1.79 9.99 15.13
C LEU A 27 -1.13 8.61 15.07
N GLY A 28 0.15 8.52 14.71
CA GLY A 28 0.90 7.26 14.69
C GLY A 28 0.94 6.57 16.05
N SER A 29 1.25 7.31 17.12
CA SER A 29 1.26 6.75 18.48
C SER A 29 -0.11 6.21 18.89
N PHE A 30 -1.19 6.95 18.61
CA PHE A 30 -2.56 6.53 18.91
C PHE A 30 -3.05 5.39 18.02
N ALA A 31 -2.61 5.34 16.76
CA ALA A 31 -2.90 4.28 15.81
C ALA A 31 -2.26 2.94 16.26
N ASP A 32 -1.01 2.96 16.70
CA ASP A 32 -0.36 1.79 17.31
C ASP A 32 -0.81 1.53 18.77
N TRP A 33 -1.55 2.49 19.34
CA TRP A 33 -1.96 2.56 20.74
C TRP A 33 -0.78 2.39 21.72
N SER A 34 0.43 2.79 21.30
CA SER A 34 1.68 2.56 22.01
C SER A 34 1.74 3.28 23.37
N LEU A 35 2.70 2.90 24.23
CA LEU A 35 3.01 3.64 25.46
C LEU A 35 3.30 5.14 25.18
N ALA A 36 3.82 5.47 24.00
CA ALA A 36 4.03 6.85 23.58
C ALA A 36 2.70 7.64 23.48
N ALA A 37 1.59 7.00 23.11
CA ALA A 37 0.28 7.64 23.08
C ALA A 37 -0.16 8.13 24.47
N LEU A 38 0.09 7.30 25.50
CA LEU A 38 -0.20 7.64 26.89
C LEU A 38 0.66 8.80 27.40
N LEU A 39 1.91 8.90 26.93
CA LEU A 39 2.83 9.96 27.30
C LEU A 39 2.63 11.27 26.52
N PHE A 40 1.99 11.22 25.34
CA PHE A 40 1.84 12.40 24.51
C PHE A 40 1.02 13.50 25.21
N VAL A 41 -0.12 13.14 25.82
CA VAL A 41 -0.99 14.09 26.53
C VAL A 41 -0.27 14.79 27.69
N PRO A 42 0.39 14.09 28.63
CA PRO A 42 1.13 14.76 29.70
C PRO A 42 2.32 15.58 29.18
N ILE A 43 3.01 15.16 28.12
CA ILE A 43 4.09 15.95 27.51
C ILE A 43 3.54 17.26 26.91
N ALA A 44 2.46 17.18 26.13
CA ALA A 44 1.80 18.37 25.57
C ALA A 44 1.28 19.30 26.70
N GLY A 45 0.70 18.73 27.74
CA GLY A 45 0.26 19.44 28.95
C GLY A 45 1.42 20.15 29.66
N LEU A 46 2.56 19.48 29.82
CA LEU A 46 3.78 20.04 30.38
C LEU A 46 4.31 21.19 29.51
N MET A 47 4.37 21.01 28.19
CA MET A 47 4.82 22.07 27.27
C MET A 47 3.94 23.33 27.38
N PHE A 48 2.61 23.18 27.39
CA PHE A 48 1.72 24.32 27.61
C PHE A 48 1.85 24.90 29.01
N TRP A 49 2.08 24.07 30.02
CA TRP A 49 2.35 24.53 31.37
C TRP A 49 3.61 25.37 31.43
N LEU A 50 4.68 25.00 30.71
CA LEU A 50 5.96 25.73 30.69
C LEU A 50 5.82 27.16 30.15
N VAL A 51 4.95 27.40 29.17
CA VAL A 51 4.64 28.74 28.65
C VAL A 51 4.23 29.69 29.80
N PRO A 52 4.68 30.96 29.83
CA PRO A 52 4.30 31.91 30.87
C PRO A 52 2.78 32.09 30.99
N PRO A 53 2.21 32.21 32.21
CA PRO A 53 0.76 32.24 32.43
C PRO A 53 -0.01 33.24 31.56
N GLN A 54 0.59 34.41 31.29
CA GLN A 54 0.00 35.47 30.46
C GLN A 54 -0.12 35.09 28.97
N GLN A 55 0.70 34.16 28.50
CA GLN A 55 0.80 33.74 27.10
C GLN A 55 0.18 32.35 26.85
N ARG A 56 -0.06 31.54 27.90
CA ARG A 56 -0.60 30.17 27.78
C ARG A 56 -1.88 30.10 26.95
N LYS A 57 -2.85 30.96 27.28
CA LYS A 57 -4.15 30.99 26.57
C LYS A 57 -3.94 31.22 25.06
N ALA A 58 -3.08 32.16 24.71
CA ALA A 58 -2.77 32.48 23.31
C ALA A 58 -2.08 31.30 22.61
N ALA A 59 -1.11 30.65 23.25
CA ALA A 59 -0.40 29.49 22.68
C ALA A 59 -1.31 28.27 22.47
N ILE A 60 -2.15 27.95 23.45
CA ILE A 60 -3.12 26.84 23.35
C ILE A 60 -4.11 27.12 22.22
N VAL A 61 -4.73 28.30 22.21
CA VAL A 61 -5.74 28.63 21.20
C VAL A 61 -5.11 28.69 19.81
N TYR A 62 -3.88 29.20 19.67
CA TYR A 62 -3.17 29.18 18.38
C TYR A 62 -2.95 27.76 17.86
N THR A 63 -2.47 26.86 18.73
CA THR A 63 -2.21 25.45 18.38
C THR A 63 -3.51 24.73 17.99
N LEU A 64 -4.58 24.91 18.77
CA LEU A 64 -5.89 24.33 18.47
C LEU A 64 -6.50 24.93 17.20
N THR A 65 -6.30 26.23 16.94
CA THR A 65 -6.75 26.88 15.70
C THR A 65 -6.12 26.21 14.50
N TYR A 66 -4.81 25.97 14.54
CA TYR A 66 -4.09 25.29 13.46
C TYR A 66 -4.62 23.87 13.26
N ILE A 67 -4.64 23.06 14.33
CA ILE A 67 -5.06 21.65 14.25
C ILE A 67 -6.51 21.51 13.78
N PHE A 68 -7.44 22.31 14.31
CA PHE A 68 -8.83 22.22 13.91
C PHE A 68 -9.07 22.69 12.48
N PHE A 69 -8.34 23.71 12.01
CA PHE A 69 -8.45 24.13 10.63
C PHE A 69 -7.85 23.10 9.67
N ASP A 70 -6.68 22.54 10.01
CA ASP A 70 -6.04 21.43 9.28
C ASP A 70 -7.00 20.23 9.16
N GLN A 71 -7.57 19.78 10.28
CA GLN A 71 -8.56 18.70 10.32
C GLN A 71 -9.85 19.02 9.56
N ALA A 72 -10.32 20.26 9.60
CA ALA A 72 -11.52 20.67 8.88
C ALA A 72 -11.30 20.63 7.37
N ILE A 73 -10.13 21.09 6.90
CA ILE A 73 -9.75 21.03 5.48
C ILE A 73 -9.66 19.58 4.99
N GLN A 74 -9.06 18.68 5.77
CA GLN A 74 -8.92 17.26 5.40
C GLN A 74 -10.24 16.54 5.16
N ARG A 75 -11.30 16.99 5.84
CA ARG A 75 -12.65 16.43 5.66
C ARG A 75 -13.37 16.96 4.42
N VAL A 76 -12.83 17.96 3.73
CA VAL A 76 -13.38 18.47 2.48
C VAL A 76 -12.99 17.52 1.34
N HIS A 77 -13.85 16.52 1.05
CA HIS A 77 -13.65 15.55 -0.05
C HIS A 77 -14.17 16.09 -1.39
N TRP A 78 -13.36 16.77 -2.22
CA TRP A 78 -13.83 17.20 -3.55
C TRP A 78 -12.72 17.23 -4.61
N MET A 79 -13.11 16.93 -5.85
CA MET A 79 -12.22 16.72 -7.00
C MET A 79 -11.66 18.01 -7.64
N GLU A 80 -12.15 19.19 -7.27
CA GLU A 80 -11.81 20.45 -7.95
C GLU A 80 -11.22 21.50 -7.01
N THR A 81 -10.06 22.05 -7.41
CA THR A 81 -9.24 23.00 -6.62
C THR A 81 -10.01 24.26 -6.18
N HIS A 82 -10.95 24.74 -6.99
CA HIS A 82 -11.69 25.96 -6.65
C HIS A 82 -12.68 25.76 -5.50
N TRP A 83 -13.33 24.58 -5.40
CA TRP A 83 -14.16 24.23 -4.26
C TRP A 83 -13.34 24.05 -2.98
N PHE A 84 -12.14 23.47 -3.09
CA PHE A 84 -11.22 23.37 -1.96
C PHE A 84 -10.85 24.76 -1.41
N ILE A 85 -10.54 25.72 -2.28
CA ILE A 85 -10.26 27.11 -1.90
C ILE A 85 -11.47 27.76 -1.21
N LEU A 86 -12.66 27.66 -1.82
CA LEU A 86 -13.87 28.30 -1.30
C LEU A 86 -14.28 27.76 0.08
N ASN A 87 -14.24 26.45 0.27
CA ASN A 87 -14.51 25.83 1.57
C ASN A 87 -13.46 26.22 2.62
N SER A 88 -12.18 26.23 2.26
CA SER A 88 -11.10 26.65 3.17
C SER A 88 -11.29 28.10 3.63
N LEU A 89 -11.67 29.01 2.72
CA LEU A 89 -12.01 30.39 3.05
C LEU A 89 -13.22 30.48 3.97
N PHE A 90 -14.28 29.71 3.69
CA PHE A 90 -15.48 29.67 4.52
C PHE A 90 -15.18 29.19 5.94
N ILE A 91 -14.47 28.07 6.09
CA ILE A 91 -14.07 27.55 7.42
C ILE A 91 -13.19 28.59 8.15
N GLY A 92 -12.23 29.20 7.45
CA GLY A 92 -11.36 30.24 8.00
C GLY A 92 -12.14 31.46 8.50
N LEU A 93 -13.19 31.86 7.76
CA LEU A 93 -14.09 32.96 8.12
C LEU A 93 -14.86 32.69 9.43
N PHE A 94 -15.20 31.42 9.73
CA PHE A 94 -15.85 31.05 10.99
C PHE A 94 -14.88 30.92 12.16
N ILE A 95 -13.70 30.35 11.93
CA ILE A 95 -12.69 30.17 12.98
C ILE A 95 -12.10 31.51 13.42
N TYR A 96 -11.84 32.41 12.48
CA TYR A 96 -11.15 33.67 12.75
C TYR A 96 -11.84 34.55 13.83
N PRO A 97 -13.16 34.83 13.78
CA PRO A 97 -13.86 35.60 14.81
C PRO A 97 -13.80 34.97 16.20
N ILE A 98 -13.95 33.64 16.29
CA ILE A 98 -13.91 32.90 17.56
C ILE A 98 -12.55 33.09 18.22
N VAL A 99 -11.48 32.91 17.45
CA VAL A 99 -10.10 33.05 17.90
C VAL A 99 -9.79 34.48 18.32
N ARG A 100 -10.26 35.46 17.53
CA ARG A 100 -10.11 36.89 17.79
C ARG A 100 -10.82 37.30 19.08
N TRP A 101 -12.06 36.87 19.27
CA TRP A 101 -12.88 37.23 20.43
C TRP A 101 -12.40 36.54 21.71
N TYR A 102 -12.14 35.23 21.66
CA TYR A 102 -11.80 34.45 22.83
C TYR A 102 -10.35 34.68 23.29
N ALA A 103 -9.37 34.61 22.38
CA ALA A 103 -7.94 34.64 22.74
C ALA A 103 -7.24 35.97 22.48
N LYS A 104 -7.94 36.94 21.86
CA LYS A 104 -7.37 38.25 21.47
C LYS A 104 -6.10 38.12 20.63
N LEU A 105 -6.00 37.05 19.82
CA LEU A 105 -4.87 36.85 18.92
C LEU A 105 -4.82 37.95 17.85
N LYS A 106 -3.61 38.32 17.45
CA LYS A 106 -3.38 39.32 16.40
C LYS A 106 -3.74 38.72 15.05
N LEU A 107 -4.20 39.58 14.13
CA LEU A 107 -4.62 39.19 12.77
C LEU A 107 -3.54 38.39 12.04
N ILE A 108 -2.30 38.90 12.01
CA ILE A 108 -1.22 38.32 11.20
C ILE A 108 -0.88 36.87 11.61
N PRO A 109 -0.62 36.54 12.89
CA PRO A 109 -0.42 35.14 13.29
C PRO A 109 -1.58 34.22 12.91
N THR A 110 -2.83 34.66 13.09
CA THR A 110 -4.00 33.84 12.74
C THR A 110 -4.07 33.56 11.25
N ILE A 111 -3.91 34.58 10.41
CA ILE A 111 -3.84 34.40 8.95
C ILE A 111 -2.70 33.45 8.58
N LEU A 112 -1.53 33.62 9.20
CA LEU A 112 -0.37 32.77 8.93
C LEU A 112 -0.65 31.29 9.24
N ALA A 113 -1.31 30.99 10.37
CA ALA A 113 -1.71 29.62 10.69
C ALA A 113 -2.67 29.03 9.64
N LEU A 114 -3.66 29.82 9.20
CA LEU A 114 -4.62 29.39 8.17
C LEU A 114 -3.93 29.15 6.83
N VAL A 115 -3.07 30.08 6.39
CA VAL A 115 -2.34 29.97 5.13
C VAL A 115 -1.42 28.75 5.15
N ILE A 116 -0.67 28.52 6.22
CA ILE A 116 0.24 27.36 6.29
C ILE A 116 -0.55 26.05 6.27
N ALA A 117 -1.63 25.93 7.06
CA ALA A 117 -2.46 24.73 7.05
C ALA A 117 -3.07 24.49 5.65
N PHE A 118 -3.55 25.53 4.97
CA PHE A 118 -4.01 25.43 3.60
C PHE A 118 -2.91 24.96 2.65
N THR A 119 -1.73 25.58 2.69
CA THR A 119 -0.59 25.21 1.85
C THR A 119 -0.13 23.78 2.11
N MET A 120 -0.05 23.35 3.38
CA MET A 120 0.33 21.98 3.73
C MET A 120 -0.67 20.98 3.16
N ASN A 121 -1.99 21.21 3.29
CA ASN A 121 -2.98 20.30 2.74
C ASN A 121 -3.02 20.29 1.20
N ALA A 122 -2.59 21.37 0.54
CA ALA A 122 -2.50 21.44 -0.90
C ALA A 122 -1.25 20.73 -1.46
N VAL A 123 -0.11 20.88 -0.79
CA VAL A 123 1.19 20.33 -1.25
C VAL A 123 1.40 18.90 -0.77
N LEU A 124 0.98 18.62 0.47
CA LEU A 124 1.24 17.37 1.17
C LEU A 124 -0.04 16.97 1.94
N PRO A 125 -1.06 16.43 1.25
CA PRO A 125 -2.29 15.97 1.89
C PRO A 125 -2.00 14.99 3.04
N GLU A 126 -2.87 14.94 4.06
CA GLU A 126 -2.73 14.08 5.26
C GLU A 126 -2.18 12.67 4.97
N ARG A 127 -2.73 12.05 3.92
CA ARG A 127 -2.42 10.68 3.49
C ARG A 127 -0.97 10.55 3.00
N MET A 128 -0.38 11.61 2.47
CA MET A 128 1.04 11.70 2.14
C MET A 128 1.91 11.95 3.36
N VAL A 129 1.46 12.83 4.27
CA VAL A 129 2.20 13.14 5.49
C VAL A 129 2.43 11.89 6.33
N GLN A 130 1.40 11.02 6.47
CA GLN A 130 1.51 9.79 7.25
C GLN A 130 2.56 8.80 6.70
N GLY A 131 2.84 8.85 5.39
CA GLY A 131 3.89 8.08 4.72
C GLY A 131 5.31 8.53 5.06
N LEU A 132 5.51 9.84 5.28
CA LEU A 132 6.83 10.48 5.44
C LEU A 132 7.68 10.01 6.62
N SER A 133 7.17 9.13 7.48
CA SER A 133 8.02 8.51 8.48
C SER A 133 9.17 7.73 7.85
N HIS A 134 8.91 7.05 6.73
CA HIS A 134 9.86 6.17 6.04
C HIS A 134 9.77 6.23 4.51
N LEU A 135 8.70 6.83 3.97
CA LEU A 135 8.37 6.80 2.54
C LEU A 135 8.21 8.22 1.99
N TRP A 136 8.83 8.48 0.85
CA TRP A 136 8.70 9.71 0.09
C TRP A 136 7.63 9.56 -1.02
N PRO A 137 6.59 10.40 -1.07
CA PRO A 137 5.60 10.34 -2.14
C PRO A 137 6.23 10.78 -3.47
N MET A 138 6.22 9.88 -4.46
CA MET A 138 6.76 10.16 -5.79
C MET A 138 5.68 10.53 -6.79
N ALA A 139 4.60 9.74 -6.85
CA ALA A 139 3.50 9.97 -7.78
C ALA A 139 2.17 9.40 -7.26
N VAL A 140 1.07 9.91 -7.79
CA VAL A 140 -0.28 9.39 -7.57
C VAL A 140 -1.01 9.43 -8.90
N THR A 141 -1.69 8.35 -9.25
CA THR A 141 -2.53 8.33 -10.45
C THR A 141 -3.78 9.19 -10.28
N ASP A 142 -4.40 9.56 -11.39
CA ASP A 142 -5.80 9.95 -11.37
C ASP A 142 -6.68 8.78 -10.88
N GLU A 143 -7.93 9.10 -10.56
CA GLU A 143 -8.89 8.07 -10.17
C GLU A 143 -9.15 7.14 -11.36
N LEU A 144 -8.76 5.88 -11.19
CA LEU A 144 -8.80 4.84 -12.21
C LEU A 144 -10.21 4.27 -12.36
N TYR A 145 -11.08 4.45 -11.36
CA TYR A 145 -12.44 3.91 -11.38
C TYR A 145 -13.42 4.82 -10.66
N TYR A 146 -14.55 5.14 -11.31
CA TYR A 146 -15.59 6.07 -10.81
C TYR A 146 -16.73 5.40 -10.03
N GLY A 147 -16.72 4.08 -9.85
CA GLY A 147 -17.74 3.39 -9.05
C GLY A 147 -17.29 3.15 -7.62
N GLU A 148 -18.17 2.57 -6.81
CA GLU A 148 -17.82 2.12 -5.46
C GLU A 148 -17.22 0.70 -5.56
N LEU A 149 -15.90 0.53 -5.45
CA LEU A 149 -15.31 -0.79 -5.13
C LEU A 149 -14.91 -0.82 -3.65
N SER A 150 -15.34 -1.87 -2.95
CA SER A 150 -14.82 -2.25 -1.64
C SER A 150 -13.46 -2.97 -1.73
N ASP A 151 -13.17 -3.54 -2.90
CA ASP A 151 -12.11 -4.53 -3.11
C ASP A 151 -10.78 -3.87 -3.52
N PRO A 152 -9.63 -4.53 -3.30
CA PRO A 152 -8.34 -4.02 -3.72
C PRO A 152 -8.32 -3.75 -5.22
N PHE A 153 -7.81 -2.58 -5.59
CA PHE A 153 -7.68 -2.24 -6.99
C PHE A 153 -6.60 -3.13 -7.64
N PRO A 154 -6.89 -3.81 -8.76
CA PRO A 154 -5.91 -4.58 -9.55
C PRO A 154 -4.67 -3.77 -9.88
N PHE A 155 -3.49 -4.36 -9.72
CA PHE A 155 -2.30 -3.92 -10.46
C PHE A 155 -1.22 -5.02 -10.47
N THR A 156 -0.19 -4.90 -11.28
CA THR A 156 1.05 -5.69 -11.15
C THR A 156 2.20 -4.86 -11.66
N LEU A 157 3.43 -5.29 -11.35
CA LEU A 157 4.67 -4.72 -11.87
C LEU A 157 5.32 -5.73 -12.80
N ALA A 158 5.84 -5.28 -13.93
CA ALA A 158 6.66 -6.10 -14.83
C ALA A 158 7.41 -5.22 -15.84
N ASP A 159 8.65 -5.59 -16.16
CA ASP A 159 9.39 -5.04 -17.30
C ASP A 159 8.81 -5.53 -18.64
N LEU A 160 7.98 -4.68 -19.26
CA LEU A 160 7.33 -4.93 -20.53
C LEU A 160 8.21 -4.59 -21.73
N ASN A 161 9.21 -3.73 -21.58
CA ASN A 161 9.94 -3.18 -22.71
C ASN A 161 11.39 -3.73 -22.82
N GLY A 162 11.89 -4.37 -21.76
CA GLY A 162 13.22 -4.95 -21.64
C GLY A 162 14.31 -3.96 -21.27
N ASP A 163 13.98 -2.78 -20.74
CA ASP A 163 14.93 -1.76 -20.30
C ASP A 163 15.40 -1.95 -18.85
N GLY A 164 14.92 -3.00 -18.17
CA GLY A 164 15.24 -3.31 -16.78
C GLY A 164 14.46 -2.48 -15.77
N ARG A 165 13.37 -1.82 -16.19
CA ARG A 165 12.46 -1.07 -15.32
C ARG A 165 11.09 -1.73 -15.33
N ASP A 166 10.46 -1.76 -14.17
CA ASP A 166 9.10 -2.27 -14.06
C ASP A 166 8.07 -1.20 -14.48
N GLU A 167 7.13 -1.57 -15.35
CA GLU A 167 5.92 -0.79 -15.58
C GLU A 167 4.79 -1.20 -14.63
N ILE A 168 3.98 -0.21 -14.23
CA ILE A 168 2.76 -0.46 -13.46
C ILE A 168 1.62 -0.81 -14.42
N ILE A 169 1.13 -2.04 -14.34
CA ILE A 169 0.04 -2.52 -15.15
C ILE A 169 -1.22 -2.59 -14.29
N THR A 170 -2.28 -1.92 -14.71
CA THR A 170 -3.55 -1.82 -13.99
C THR A 170 -4.72 -1.76 -14.96
N ILE A 171 -5.95 -1.82 -14.46
CA ILE A 171 -7.15 -1.55 -15.27
C ILE A 171 -7.77 -0.22 -14.83
N GLY A 172 -8.54 0.41 -15.70
CA GLY A 172 -9.26 1.63 -15.38
C GLY A 172 -10.46 1.85 -16.28
N ASN A 173 -11.36 2.76 -15.89
CA ASN A 173 -12.42 3.25 -16.76
C ASN A 173 -11.81 3.94 -17.98
N THR A 174 -12.34 3.65 -19.16
CA THR A 174 -12.06 4.46 -20.35
C THR A 174 -12.31 5.95 -20.07
N ASP A 175 -11.62 6.83 -20.80
CA ASP A 175 -11.78 8.28 -20.65
C ASP A 175 -13.21 8.77 -20.98
N SER A 176 -14.05 7.88 -21.50
CA SER A 176 -15.47 8.09 -21.77
C SER A 176 -16.30 7.75 -20.53
N LYS A 177 -16.87 8.75 -19.86
CA LYS A 177 -17.84 8.51 -18.80
C LYS A 177 -19.04 7.73 -19.36
N PRO A 178 -19.55 6.69 -18.65
CA PRO A 178 -20.71 5.93 -19.12
C PRO A 178 -21.90 6.87 -19.29
N ARG A 179 -22.59 6.79 -20.43
CA ARG A 179 -23.78 7.62 -20.65
C ARG A 179 -24.97 7.00 -19.94
N ILE A 180 -25.74 7.85 -19.27
CA ILE A 180 -27.07 7.49 -18.77
C ILE A 180 -28.06 7.91 -19.87
N VAL A 181 -28.55 6.93 -20.62
CA VAL A 181 -29.54 7.14 -21.67
C VAL A 181 -30.93 6.95 -21.06
N ARG A 182 -31.75 7.99 -21.08
CA ARG A 182 -33.15 7.85 -20.66
C ARG A 182 -33.92 7.18 -21.78
N ILE A 183 -34.41 5.96 -21.55
CA ILE A 183 -35.24 5.23 -22.52
C ILE A 183 -36.70 5.75 -22.43
N ASP A 184 -37.23 5.95 -21.21
CA ASP A 184 -38.59 6.43 -20.98
C ASP A 184 -38.71 7.24 -19.67
N GLU A 185 -39.91 7.72 -19.31
CA GLU A 185 -40.15 8.56 -18.13
C GLU A 185 -39.67 7.94 -16.82
N ARG A 186 -39.60 6.59 -16.76
CA ARG A 186 -39.23 5.80 -15.58
C ARG A 186 -38.02 4.90 -15.77
N GLU A 187 -37.46 4.79 -16.98
CA GLU A 187 -36.38 3.86 -17.31
C GLU A 187 -35.14 4.59 -17.82
N TYR A 188 -34.00 4.23 -17.23
CA TYR A 188 -32.68 4.70 -17.61
C TYR A 188 -31.83 3.49 -17.97
N GLU A 189 -31.23 3.50 -19.15
CA GLU A 189 -30.16 2.61 -19.54
C GLU A 189 -28.85 3.24 -19.10
N ILE A 190 -28.08 2.53 -18.29
CA ILE A 190 -26.74 2.93 -17.94
C ILE A 190 -25.81 2.12 -18.83
N GLU A 191 -25.13 2.79 -19.76
CA GLU A 191 -24.09 2.13 -20.55
C GLU A 191 -23.10 1.46 -19.59
N SER A 192 -22.73 0.21 -19.89
CA SER A 192 -21.78 -0.51 -19.05
C SER A 192 -20.45 0.26 -19.04
N PRO A 193 -19.84 0.50 -17.86
CA PRO A 193 -18.53 1.13 -17.79
C PRO A 193 -17.57 0.32 -18.66
N GLN A 194 -16.95 0.99 -19.64
CA GLN A 194 -15.93 0.38 -20.47
C GLN A 194 -14.60 0.50 -19.74
N PHE A 195 -13.90 -0.63 -19.59
CA PHE A 195 -12.60 -0.69 -18.96
C PHE A 195 -11.51 -0.80 -20.02
N SER A 196 -10.33 -0.34 -19.68
CA SER A 196 -9.14 -0.54 -20.50
C SER A 196 -7.95 -0.86 -19.63
N LEU A 197 -7.01 -1.58 -20.23
CA LEU A 197 -5.70 -1.79 -19.64
C LEU A 197 -4.93 -0.46 -19.64
N PHE A 198 -4.40 -0.09 -18.49
CA PHE A 198 -3.54 1.06 -18.30
C PHE A 198 -2.16 0.56 -17.92
N VAL A 199 -1.15 1.02 -18.65
CA VAL A 199 0.25 0.76 -18.35
C VAL A 199 0.91 2.09 -18.07
N TYR A 200 1.65 2.17 -16.97
CA TYR A 200 2.39 3.37 -16.60
C TYR A 200 3.89 3.08 -16.55
N GLU A 201 4.66 3.93 -17.23
CA GLU A 201 6.12 3.97 -17.16
C GLU A 201 6.60 5.11 -16.27
N TRP A 202 7.80 4.98 -15.74
CA TRP A 202 8.50 6.09 -15.10
C TRP A 202 9.37 6.84 -16.12
N ASN A 203 8.94 8.05 -16.47
CA ASN A 203 9.66 8.89 -17.42
C ASN A 203 9.57 10.37 -17.01
N ASN A 204 10.48 10.77 -16.12
CA ASN A 204 10.46 12.05 -15.41
C ASN A 204 9.12 12.26 -14.67
N GLY A 205 8.70 11.21 -13.95
CA GLY A 205 7.39 11.09 -13.34
C GLY A 205 6.54 10.00 -14.02
N LEU A 206 5.46 9.62 -13.34
CA LEU A 206 4.58 8.56 -13.79
C LEU A 206 3.77 8.99 -15.03
N LYS A 207 3.91 8.27 -16.15
CA LYS A 207 3.21 8.55 -17.41
C LYS A 207 2.52 7.31 -17.94
N ARG A 208 1.30 7.48 -18.44
CA ARG A 208 0.55 6.40 -19.08
C ARG A 208 1.07 6.18 -20.50
N ILE A 209 1.42 4.94 -20.83
CA ILE A 209 1.74 4.52 -22.19
C ILE A 209 0.43 4.43 -23.00
N PRO A 210 0.37 5.06 -24.19
CA PRO A 210 -0.79 4.91 -25.08
C PRO A 210 -1.01 3.46 -25.48
N ALA A 211 -2.28 3.04 -25.58
CA ALA A 211 -2.64 1.65 -25.87
C ALA A 211 -2.07 1.16 -27.21
N GLU A 212 -1.87 2.05 -28.18
CA GLU A 212 -1.32 1.73 -29.50
C GLU A 212 0.17 1.38 -29.47
N GLN A 213 0.88 1.71 -28.38
CA GLN A 213 2.30 1.45 -28.20
C GLN A 213 2.57 0.17 -27.39
N LEU A 214 1.52 -0.48 -26.90
CA LEU A 214 1.61 -1.66 -26.06
C LEU A 214 1.81 -2.93 -26.89
N ASP A 215 2.77 -3.77 -26.49
CA ASP A 215 2.93 -5.11 -27.03
C ASP A 215 1.94 -6.08 -26.36
N ALA A 216 0.88 -6.44 -27.12
CA ALA A 216 -0.18 -7.30 -26.64
C ALA A 216 0.29 -8.71 -26.24
N GLU A 217 1.27 -9.27 -26.96
CA GLU A 217 1.77 -10.61 -26.67
C GLU A 217 2.58 -10.63 -25.38
N ARG A 218 3.44 -9.63 -25.18
CA ARG A 218 4.24 -9.51 -23.96
C ARG A 218 3.38 -9.24 -22.73
N ILE A 219 2.37 -8.38 -22.85
CA ILE A 219 1.44 -8.10 -21.74
C ILE A 219 0.65 -9.35 -21.35
N LYS A 220 0.14 -10.13 -22.30
CA LYS A 220 -0.59 -11.37 -21.98
C LYS A 220 0.28 -12.41 -21.29
N ALA A 221 1.58 -12.43 -21.59
CA ALA A 221 2.53 -13.33 -20.94
C ALA A 221 2.82 -12.93 -19.49
N LEU A 222 2.74 -11.64 -19.15
CA LEU A 222 3.16 -11.10 -17.85
C LEU A 222 1.98 -10.76 -16.92
N VAL A 223 0.80 -10.52 -17.47
CA VAL A 223 -0.41 -10.21 -16.69
C VAL A 223 -1.25 -11.48 -16.52
N PRO A 224 -1.59 -11.89 -15.27
CA PRO A 224 -2.48 -13.01 -15.05
C PRO A 224 -3.82 -12.80 -15.76
N GLN A 225 -4.20 -13.73 -16.65
CA GLN A 225 -5.46 -13.64 -17.40
C GLN A 225 -6.70 -13.81 -16.50
N GLU A 226 -6.53 -14.42 -15.32
CA GLU A 226 -7.58 -14.58 -14.31
C GLU A 226 -7.48 -13.46 -13.27
N TYR A 227 -7.97 -12.26 -13.60
CA TYR A 227 -8.14 -11.24 -12.58
C TYR A 227 -9.42 -11.51 -11.77
N ILE A 228 -9.29 -12.22 -10.64
CA ILE A 228 -10.38 -12.46 -9.69
C ILE A 228 -10.54 -11.20 -8.81
N GLY A 229 -11.18 -10.18 -9.36
CA GLY A 229 -11.60 -8.99 -8.62
C GLY A 229 -12.69 -8.27 -9.40
N PHE A 230 -13.71 -7.77 -8.71
CA PHE A 230 -14.80 -7.10 -9.41
C PHE A 230 -14.28 -5.80 -10.07
N PRO A 231 -14.67 -5.50 -11.31
CA PRO A 231 -15.57 -6.32 -12.14
C PRO A 231 -14.86 -7.45 -12.87
N TYR A 232 -15.59 -8.55 -13.09
CA TYR A 232 -15.07 -9.73 -13.79
C TYR A 232 -14.88 -9.41 -15.27
N TYR A 233 -13.64 -9.44 -15.75
CA TYR A 233 -13.27 -9.21 -17.14
C TYR A 233 -12.44 -10.36 -17.70
N ILE A 234 -12.52 -10.55 -19.02
CA ILE A 234 -11.50 -11.24 -19.79
C ILE A 234 -10.69 -10.19 -20.54
N LEU A 235 -9.36 -10.35 -20.55
CA LEU A 235 -8.48 -9.60 -21.44
C LEU A 235 -8.47 -10.28 -22.81
N THR A 236 -9.01 -9.60 -23.82
CA THR A 236 -9.09 -10.10 -25.20
C THR A 236 -7.76 -9.97 -25.93
N ASP A 237 -7.72 -10.50 -27.16
CA ASP A 237 -6.50 -10.48 -27.97
C ASP A 237 -6.00 -9.07 -28.34
N ASP A 238 -6.91 -8.10 -28.39
CA ASP A 238 -6.66 -6.68 -28.68
C ASP A 238 -6.52 -5.81 -27.41
N LEU A 239 -6.18 -6.43 -26.27
CA LEU A 239 -6.02 -5.77 -24.96
C LEU A 239 -7.27 -5.03 -24.45
N ARG A 240 -8.46 -5.42 -24.94
CA ARG A 240 -9.72 -4.91 -24.41
C ARG A 240 -10.20 -5.77 -23.25
N LEU A 241 -10.88 -5.11 -22.31
CA LEU A 241 -11.49 -5.78 -21.17
C LEU A 241 -12.97 -6.00 -21.47
N GLU A 242 -13.33 -7.23 -21.78
CA GLU A 242 -14.72 -7.63 -22.02
C GLU A 242 -15.37 -8.12 -20.72
N PRO A 243 -16.48 -7.49 -20.27
CA PRO A 243 -17.13 -7.89 -19.04
C PRO A 243 -17.69 -9.31 -19.18
N LEU A 244 -17.30 -10.19 -18.26
CA LEU A 244 -17.91 -11.52 -18.14
C LEU A 244 -19.41 -11.43 -17.83
N VAL A 245 -19.83 -10.36 -17.16
CA VAL A 245 -21.24 -10.08 -16.84
C VAL A 245 -21.52 -8.58 -16.88
N THR A 246 -22.62 -8.16 -17.51
CA THR A 246 -23.09 -6.78 -17.43
C THR A 246 -23.73 -6.51 -16.06
N ARG A 247 -23.48 -5.32 -15.48
CA ARG A 247 -24.01 -4.93 -14.15
C ARG A 247 -25.51 -5.15 -14.02
N GLN A 248 -26.27 -4.92 -15.09
CA GLN A 248 -27.72 -5.11 -15.10
C GLN A 248 -28.11 -6.58 -14.99
N HIS A 249 -27.50 -7.48 -15.78
CA HIS A 249 -27.78 -8.91 -15.66
C HIS A 249 -27.35 -9.45 -14.29
N LEU A 250 -26.21 -8.99 -13.73
CA LEU A 250 -25.77 -9.34 -12.39
C LEU A 250 -26.75 -8.84 -11.32
N ALA A 251 -27.17 -7.57 -11.39
CA ALA A 251 -28.12 -6.97 -10.43
C ALA A 251 -29.49 -7.66 -10.48
N GLU A 252 -30.03 -7.87 -11.67
CA GLU A 252 -31.31 -8.57 -11.87
C GLU A 252 -31.23 -10.02 -11.38
N SER A 253 -30.11 -10.71 -11.60
CA SER A 253 -29.93 -12.10 -11.18
C SER A 253 -29.57 -12.27 -9.69
N MET A 254 -28.91 -11.30 -9.07
CA MET A 254 -28.58 -11.30 -7.63
C MET A 254 -29.75 -10.89 -6.73
N THR A 255 -30.80 -10.26 -7.27
CA THR A 255 -32.04 -10.00 -6.51
C THR A 255 -32.77 -11.28 -6.09
N GLN A 256 -32.47 -12.43 -6.72
CA GLN A 256 -33.02 -13.73 -6.35
C GLN A 256 -32.23 -14.35 -5.19
N PHE A 257 -32.69 -14.04 -3.97
CA PHE A 257 -32.14 -14.56 -2.71
C PHE A 257 -31.86 -16.08 -2.78
N GLY A 258 -30.62 -16.49 -2.47
CA GLY A 258 -30.20 -17.89 -2.44
C GLY A 258 -29.62 -18.47 -3.74
N THR A 259 -29.75 -17.78 -4.89
CA THR A 259 -29.19 -18.30 -6.17
C THR A 259 -27.84 -17.74 -6.55
N ALA A 260 -27.42 -16.62 -5.93
CA ALA A 260 -26.19 -15.91 -6.28
C ALA A 260 -24.91 -16.78 -6.24
N PRO A 261 -24.63 -17.58 -5.18
CA PRO A 261 -23.40 -18.39 -5.14
C PRO A 261 -23.33 -19.44 -6.27
N PHE A 262 -24.46 -20.05 -6.63
CA PHE A 262 -24.53 -21.04 -7.70
C PHE A 262 -24.34 -20.42 -9.08
N ARG A 263 -24.84 -19.20 -9.28
CA ARG A 263 -24.64 -18.45 -10.53
C ARG A 263 -23.20 -18.00 -10.69
N SER A 264 -22.56 -17.50 -9.62
CA SER A 264 -21.12 -17.18 -9.65
C SER A 264 -20.27 -18.42 -9.95
N LEU A 265 -20.62 -19.58 -9.39
CA LEU A 265 -19.96 -20.84 -9.71
C LEU A 265 -20.14 -21.25 -11.18
N LEU A 266 -21.34 -21.12 -11.72
CA LEU A 266 -21.62 -21.41 -13.13
C LEU A 266 -20.80 -20.50 -14.05
N MET A 267 -20.79 -19.19 -13.79
CA MET A 267 -20.01 -18.21 -14.55
C MET A 267 -18.52 -18.53 -14.52
N ASN A 268 -17.98 -18.88 -13.34
CA ASN A 268 -16.58 -19.30 -13.22
C ASN A 268 -16.32 -20.58 -14.02
N THR A 269 -17.23 -21.56 -13.99
CA THR A 269 -17.08 -22.82 -14.73
C THR A 269 -17.13 -22.61 -16.24
N GLU A 270 -18.03 -21.74 -16.71
CA GLU A 270 -18.14 -21.38 -18.13
C GLU A 270 -16.90 -20.61 -18.60
N ASN A 271 -16.38 -19.67 -17.79
CA ASN A 271 -15.14 -18.96 -18.08
C ASN A 271 -13.94 -19.92 -18.15
N ILE A 272 -13.79 -20.82 -17.17
CA ILE A 272 -12.73 -21.84 -17.18
C ILE A 272 -12.84 -22.70 -18.44
N ARG A 273 -14.05 -23.17 -18.79
CA ARG A 273 -14.24 -23.96 -20.02
C ARG A 273 -13.84 -23.16 -21.27
N PHE A 274 -14.27 -21.91 -21.37
CA PHE A 274 -13.92 -21.03 -22.50
C PHE A 274 -12.40 -20.86 -22.64
N LEU A 275 -11.70 -20.56 -21.53
CA LEU A 275 -10.24 -20.42 -21.51
C LEU A 275 -9.54 -21.73 -21.89
N LEU A 276 -10.02 -22.87 -21.40
CA LEU A 276 -9.47 -24.18 -21.77
C LEU A 276 -9.69 -24.50 -23.25
N GLU A 277 -10.84 -24.17 -23.82
CA GLU A 277 -11.11 -24.34 -25.25
C GLU A 277 -10.18 -23.46 -26.10
N GLN A 278 -9.98 -22.20 -25.71
CA GLN A 278 -9.08 -21.26 -26.38
C GLN A 278 -7.62 -21.72 -26.32
N LYS A 279 -7.18 -22.26 -25.17
CA LYS A 279 -5.80 -22.75 -24.97
C LYS A 279 -5.60 -24.23 -25.33
N GLY A 280 -6.55 -24.87 -26.01
CA GLY A 280 -6.42 -26.27 -26.43
C GLY A 280 -6.30 -27.28 -25.27
N GLY A 281 -6.80 -26.91 -24.08
CA GLY A 281 -6.77 -27.71 -22.86
C GLY A 281 -5.53 -27.51 -21.98
N LEU A 282 -4.72 -26.49 -22.24
CA LEU A 282 -3.65 -26.05 -21.32
C LEU A 282 -4.26 -25.36 -20.10
N TYR A 283 -3.84 -25.81 -18.92
CA TYR A 283 -4.17 -25.19 -17.63
C TYR A 283 -3.25 -24.00 -17.39
N ASP A 284 -1.95 -24.21 -17.58
CA ASP A 284 -0.93 -23.18 -17.40
C ASP A 284 0.31 -23.49 -18.25
N GLU A 285 1.06 -22.46 -18.61
CA GLU A 285 2.32 -22.60 -19.35
C GLU A 285 3.33 -21.51 -18.97
N VAL A 286 4.59 -21.91 -18.87
CA VAL A 286 5.72 -21.01 -18.60
C VAL A 286 6.82 -21.33 -19.60
N ARG A 287 7.20 -20.33 -20.42
CA ARG A 287 8.25 -20.50 -21.44
C ARG A 287 9.61 -20.76 -20.82
N GLU A 288 9.94 -20.03 -19.76
CA GLU A 288 11.20 -20.14 -19.04
C GLU A 288 11.00 -19.72 -17.59
N THR A 289 11.51 -20.53 -16.66
CA THR A 289 11.60 -20.21 -15.24
C THR A 289 12.79 -20.97 -14.66
N GLY A 290 13.81 -20.23 -14.23
CA GLY A 290 15.07 -20.87 -13.86
C GLY A 290 15.69 -21.61 -15.04
N ARG A 291 16.11 -22.85 -14.80
CA ARG A 291 16.59 -23.78 -15.84
C ARG A 291 15.49 -24.60 -16.51
N PHE A 292 14.23 -24.38 -16.12
CA PHE A 292 13.08 -25.04 -16.73
C PHE A 292 12.58 -24.25 -17.95
N THR A 293 12.36 -24.93 -19.06
CA THR A 293 11.90 -24.34 -20.33
C THR A 293 10.68 -25.09 -20.86
N ASP A 294 9.77 -24.36 -21.51
CA ASP A 294 8.54 -24.87 -22.13
C ASP A 294 7.69 -25.74 -21.18
N VAL A 295 7.58 -25.31 -19.92
CA VAL A 295 6.81 -26.01 -18.89
C VAL A 295 5.32 -25.83 -19.15
N ARG A 296 4.58 -26.94 -19.18
CA ARG A 296 3.14 -26.96 -19.50
C ARG A 296 2.40 -27.89 -18.55
N LEU A 297 1.26 -27.40 -18.06
CA LEU A 297 0.25 -28.17 -17.36
C LEU A 297 -0.94 -28.40 -18.30
N ALA A 298 -1.23 -29.65 -18.64
CA ALA A 298 -2.40 -29.99 -19.44
C ALA A 298 -2.89 -31.41 -19.14
N LYS A 299 -4.21 -31.59 -19.07
CA LYS A 299 -4.86 -32.92 -18.98
C LYS A 299 -4.28 -33.80 -17.84
N GLY A 300 -3.94 -33.19 -16.71
CA GLY A 300 -3.37 -33.88 -15.55
C GLY A 300 -1.92 -34.32 -15.73
N ARG A 301 -1.16 -33.65 -16.60
CA ARG A 301 0.26 -33.89 -16.83
C ARG A 301 1.06 -32.59 -16.73
N LEU A 302 2.27 -32.72 -16.20
CA LEU A 302 3.30 -31.68 -16.15
C LEU A 302 4.44 -32.11 -17.05
N SER A 303 4.73 -31.30 -18.06
CA SER A 303 5.73 -31.59 -19.09
C SER A 303 6.57 -30.36 -19.39
N GLY A 304 7.79 -30.55 -19.90
CA GLY A 304 8.71 -29.47 -20.23
C GLY A 304 10.13 -30.00 -20.41
N ALA A 305 11.11 -29.12 -20.29
CA ALA A 305 12.51 -29.49 -20.25
C ALA A 305 13.25 -28.77 -19.11
N TYR A 306 14.31 -29.39 -18.59
CA TYR A 306 15.24 -28.81 -17.61
C TYR A 306 16.66 -28.97 -18.15
N ASP A 307 17.40 -27.88 -18.36
CA ASP A 307 18.70 -27.90 -19.05
C ASP A 307 18.68 -28.69 -20.38
N GLY A 308 17.56 -28.59 -21.12
CA GLY A 308 17.32 -29.31 -22.38
C GLY A 308 16.90 -30.78 -22.24
N GLN A 309 16.86 -31.33 -21.04
CA GLN A 309 16.36 -32.68 -20.77
C GLN A 309 14.83 -32.66 -20.58
N ALA A 310 14.11 -33.34 -21.47
CA ALA A 310 12.65 -33.40 -21.43
C ALA A 310 12.12 -34.24 -20.25
N PHE A 311 11.01 -33.81 -19.66
CA PHE A 311 10.24 -34.55 -18.68
C PHE A 311 8.74 -34.53 -19.02
N ASP A 312 8.02 -35.55 -18.55
CA ASP A 312 6.55 -35.63 -18.66
C ASP A 312 6.00 -36.57 -17.59
N ILE A 313 5.38 -36.00 -16.56
CA ILE A 313 4.89 -36.71 -15.37
C ILE A 313 3.40 -36.44 -15.14
N ALA A 314 2.74 -37.31 -14.38
CA ALA A 314 1.39 -37.04 -13.91
C ALA A 314 1.42 -35.93 -12.84
N SER A 315 0.44 -35.02 -12.88
CA SER A 315 0.31 -33.94 -11.90
C SER A 315 -1.16 -33.56 -11.74
N ASP A 316 -1.59 -33.29 -10.51
CA ASP A 316 -2.90 -32.72 -10.20
C ASP A 316 -2.86 -31.17 -10.09
N ALA A 317 -1.70 -30.57 -10.37
CA ALA A 317 -1.53 -29.13 -10.38
C ALA A 317 -2.28 -28.47 -11.53
N THR A 318 -2.74 -27.25 -11.28
CA THR A 318 -3.42 -26.39 -12.25
C THR A 318 -2.68 -25.08 -12.50
N GLN A 319 -1.65 -24.79 -11.71
CA GLN A 319 -0.82 -23.58 -11.82
C GLN A 319 0.66 -23.92 -11.65
N ILE A 320 1.52 -23.32 -12.46
CA ILE A 320 2.98 -23.31 -12.30
C ILE A 320 3.31 -22.07 -11.45
N ILE A 321 4.00 -22.27 -10.32
CA ILE A 321 4.44 -21.12 -9.49
C ILE A 321 5.75 -20.57 -10.06
N GLY A 322 6.70 -21.46 -10.36
CA GLY A 322 8.03 -21.10 -10.85
C GLY A 322 9.10 -22.03 -10.30
N ALA A 323 10.33 -21.74 -10.68
CA ALA A 323 11.50 -22.41 -10.12
C ALA A 323 11.84 -21.86 -8.73
N ILE A 324 12.51 -22.69 -7.92
CA ILE A 324 13.00 -22.36 -6.58
C ILE A 324 14.43 -22.89 -6.40
N GLN A 325 15.32 -22.05 -5.90
CA GLN A 325 16.72 -22.38 -5.64
C GLN A 325 16.85 -23.24 -4.37
N LEU A 326 17.49 -24.40 -4.46
CA LEU A 326 17.59 -25.39 -3.35
C LEU A 326 19.00 -25.50 -2.77
N GLY A 327 19.83 -24.48 -2.98
CA GLY A 327 21.25 -24.47 -2.62
C GLY A 327 22.14 -25.31 -3.54
N GLU A 328 23.44 -25.05 -3.49
CA GLU A 328 24.47 -25.79 -4.25
C GLU A 328 24.21 -25.85 -5.78
N GLY A 329 23.53 -24.84 -6.32
CA GLY A 329 23.16 -24.78 -7.74
C GLY A 329 22.09 -25.78 -8.17
N ARG A 330 21.41 -26.43 -7.22
CA ARG A 330 20.20 -27.24 -7.46
C ARG A 330 18.96 -26.36 -7.53
N GLU A 331 18.02 -26.75 -8.35
CA GLU A 331 16.79 -26.00 -8.58
C GLU A 331 15.62 -26.98 -8.66
N GLY A 332 14.48 -26.58 -8.10
CA GLY A 332 13.24 -27.33 -8.18
C GLY A 332 12.14 -26.52 -8.85
N LEU A 333 11.11 -27.20 -9.33
CA LEU A 333 9.93 -26.61 -9.92
C LEU A 333 8.76 -26.71 -8.94
N LEU A 334 8.21 -25.56 -8.56
CA LEU A 334 7.00 -25.48 -7.74
C LEU A 334 5.76 -25.40 -8.61
N VAL A 335 4.78 -26.27 -8.31
CA VAL A 335 3.46 -26.25 -8.94
C VAL A 335 2.37 -26.36 -7.88
N LYS A 336 1.21 -25.76 -8.17
CA LYS A 336 0.08 -25.66 -7.26
C LYS A 336 -1.19 -26.24 -7.87
N GLY A 337 -1.88 -27.05 -7.09
CA GLY A 337 -3.25 -27.49 -7.33
C GLY A 337 -4.02 -27.44 -6.02
N MET A 338 -4.51 -28.61 -5.58
CA MET A 338 -5.07 -28.74 -4.23
C MET A 338 -4.00 -28.67 -3.13
N ASN A 339 -2.79 -29.12 -3.46
CA ASN A 339 -1.58 -29.07 -2.64
C ASN A 339 -0.50 -28.30 -3.42
N ILE A 340 0.63 -28.01 -2.78
CA ILE A 340 1.82 -27.47 -3.44
C ILE A 340 2.85 -28.58 -3.53
N HIS A 341 3.41 -28.78 -4.71
CA HIS A 341 4.37 -29.83 -5.01
C HIS A 341 5.67 -29.20 -5.48
N LEU A 342 6.78 -29.68 -4.92
CA LEU A 342 8.13 -29.35 -5.34
C LEU A 342 8.74 -30.55 -6.06
N TYR A 343 9.14 -30.33 -7.30
CA TYR A 343 9.76 -31.34 -8.15
C TYR A 343 11.22 -31.00 -8.42
N GLU A 344 12.11 -31.97 -8.30
CA GLU A 344 13.53 -31.83 -8.64
C GLU A 344 13.89 -32.80 -9.76
N MET A 345 14.81 -32.39 -10.64
CA MET A 345 15.38 -33.29 -11.64
C MET A 345 16.42 -34.19 -10.96
N THR A 346 16.10 -35.47 -10.78
CA THR A 346 17.01 -36.47 -10.20
C THR A 346 17.10 -37.70 -11.11
N GLU A 347 18.31 -38.25 -11.27
CA GLU A 347 18.54 -39.49 -12.05
C GLU A 347 17.94 -39.49 -13.48
N GLY A 348 17.82 -38.31 -14.09
CA GLY A 348 17.30 -38.12 -15.44
C GLY A 348 15.78 -38.13 -15.57
N GLY A 349 15.05 -37.98 -14.46
CA GLY A 349 13.61 -37.78 -14.44
C GLY A 349 13.20 -36.72 -13.41
N LEU A 350 12.01 -36.14 -13.62
CA LEU A 350 11.45 -35.19 -12.67
C LEU A 350 10.77 -35.97 -11.53
N THR A 351 11.24 -35.78 -10.30
CA THR A 351 10.76 -36.49 -9.11
C THR A 351 10.19 -35.51 -8.09
N GLU A 352 9.04 -35.85 -7.51
CA GLU A 352 8.48 -35.10 -6.38
C GLU A 352 9.36 -35.28 -5.14
N THR A 353 9.88 -34.19 -4.60
CA THR A 353 10.74 -34.23 -3.40
C THR A 353 10.02 -33.71 -2.16
N HIS A 354 9.11 -32.73 -2.32
CA HIS A 354 8.33 -32.20 -1.21
C HIS A 354 6.87 -31.99 -1.60
N VAL A 355 5.98 -32.20 -0.62
CA VAL A 355 4.55 -31.91 -0.78
C VAL A 355 4.05 -31.14 0.43
N LEU A 356 3.48 -29.97 0.17
CA LEU A 356 2.73 -29.23 1.18
C LEU A 356 1.25 -29.51 1.03
N THR A 357 0.69 -30.23 2.00
CA THR A 357 -0.70 -30.68 1.96
C THR A 357 -1.65 -29.71 2.65
N ARG A 358 -2.94 -29.82 2.34
CA ARG A 358 -4.01 -29.07 3.05
C ARG A 358 -4.13 -29.34 4.55
N ALA A 359 -3.54 -30.43 5.03
CA ALA A 359 -3.44 -30.73 6.45
C ALA A 359 -2.37 -29.87 7.15
N MET A 360 -1.32 -29.46 6.43
CA MET A 360 -0.25 -28.60 6.93
C MET A 360 -0.65 -27.13 6.89
N GLN A 361 -1.32 -26.71 5.80
CA GLN A 361 -1.86 -25.37 5.66
C GLN A 361 -3.22 -25.42 4.95
N THR A 362 -4.24 -24.81 5.53
CA THR A 362 -5.58 -24.85 4.93
C THR A 362 -5.67 -23.83 3.77
N ASN A 363 -6.55 -24.08 2.79
CA ASN A 363 -6.80 -23.18 1.65
C ASN A 363 -5.59 -22.83 0.77
N LEU A 364 -4.63 -23.75 0.59
CA LEU A 364 -3.47 -23.57 -0.30
C LEU A 364 -3.83 -23.13 -1.74
N ALA A 365 -4.95 -23.61 -2.28
CA ALA A 365 -5.38 -23.19 -3.62
C ALA A 365 -5.60 -21.67 -3.73
N GLN A 366 -6.01 -21.01 -2.64
CA GLN A 366 -6.31 -19.57 -2.57
C GLN A 366 -5.15 -18.74 -2.00
N SER A 367 -4.07 -19.37 -1.55
CA SER A 367 -2.97 -18.63 -0.93
C SER A 367 -2.11 -17.90 -1.95
N ASN A 368 -1.69 -16.70 -1.56
CA ASN A 368 -0.63 -16.01 -2.27
C ASN A 368 0.72 -16.67 -1.91
N ILE A 369 1.56 -16.85 -2.92
CA ILE A 369 2.84 -17.55 -2.79
C ILE A 369 3.94 -16.58 -3.19
N LEU A 370 4.98 -16.49 -2.37
CA LEU A 370 6.19 -15.72 -2.64
C LEU A 370 7.38 -16.65 -2.48
N ILE A 371 8.33 -16.57 -3.41
CA ILE A 371 9.60 -17.30 -3.39
C ILE A 371 10.70 -16.26 -3.16
N THR A 372 11.53 -16.44 -2.15
CA THR A 372 12.59 -15.49 -1.78
C THR A 372 13.58 -16.15 -0.82
N ASP A 373 14.88 -15.83 -0.93
CA ASP A 373 15.92 -16.25 0.01
C ASP A 373 15.94 -15.30 1.21
N VAL A 374 15.08 -15.60 2.19
CA VAL A 374 14.78 -14.76 3.34
C VAL A 374 15.94 -14.73 4.34
N ASN A 375 16.70 -15.82 4.44
CA ASN A 375 17.80 -15.96 5.42
C ASN A 375 19.21 -15.88 4.79
N ARG A 376 19.30 -15.73 3.46
CA ARG A 376 20.53 -15.59 2.67
C ARG A 376 21.48 -16.76 2.74
N ASN A 377 20.94 -17.96 2.85
CA ASN A 377 21.74 -19.17 2.83
C ASN A 377 21.91 -19.73 1.39
N GLY A 378 21.35 -19.07 0.37
CA GLY A 378 21.37 -19.51 -1.03
C GLY A 378 20.32 -20.59 -1.35
N ILE A 379 19.39 -20.82 -0.44
CA ILE A 379 18.17 -21.63 -0.59
C ILE A 379 17.01 -20.66 -0.50
N GLU A 380 16.12 -20.69 -1.48
CA GLU A 380 14.93 -19.87 -1.43
C GLU A 380 13.85 -20.54 -0.57
N GLU A 381 13.16 -19.73 0.22
CA GLU A 381 12.01 -20.13 1.01
C GLU A 381 10.68 -19.87 0.30
N LEU A 382 9.71 -20.70 0.66
CA LEU A 382 8.32 -20.58 0.25
C LEU A 382 7.53 -19.83 1.32
N THR A 383 7.11 -18.61 1.01
CA THR A 383 6.13 -17.90 1.85
C THR A 383 4.72 -18.12 1.35
N ILE A 384 3.83 -18.50 2.27
CA ILE A 384 2.43 -18.77 2.00
C ILE A 384 1.58 -17.81 2.81
N ALA A 385 0.92 -16.89 2.12
CA ALA A 385 0.10 -15.85 2.71
C ALA A 385 -1.38 -16.14 2.43
N PHE A 386 -1.99 -17.00 3.27
CA PHE A 386 -3.44 -17.17 3.54
C PHE A 386 -3.71 -18.60 4.06
N PRO A 387 -4.62 -18.82 5.03
CA PRO A 387 -5.36 -17.83 5.84
C PRO A 387 -4.50 -17.17 6.93
N TYR A 388 -3.28 -17.64 7.10
CA TYR A 388 -2.24 -17.06 7.93
C TYR A 388 -0.90 -17.19 7.21
N THR A 389 0.08 -16.37 7.58
CA THR A 389 1.39 -16.35 6.92
C THR A 389 2.36 -17.35 7.56
N ILE A 390 2.99 -18.19 6.73
CA ILE A 390 4.10 -19.09 7.10
C ILE A 390 5.23 -18.95 6.08
N ILE A 391 6.48 -19.03 6.55
CA ILE A 391 7.71 -19.07 5.75
C ILE A 391 8.31 -20.45 5.95
N LEU A 392 8.53 -21.16 4.84
CA LEU A 392 8.94 -22.55 4.81
C LEU A 392 10.25 -22.72 4.04
N GLU A 393 11.22 -23.40 4.62
CA GLU A 393 12.46 -23.79 3.94
C GLU A 393 12.39 -25.28 3.54
N PRO A 394 12.70 -25.62 2.28
CA PRO A 394 12.80 -27.03 1.87
C PRO A 394 14.10 -27.65 2.41
N LYS A 395 14.00 -28.75 3.16
CA LYS A 395 15.17 -29.47 3.70
C LYS A 395 15.56 -30.64 2.83
N ALA A 396 16.84 -31.01 2.84
CA ALA A 396 17.36 -32.14 2.06
C ALA A 396 16.71 -33.51 2.37
N ASN A 397 15.98 -33.64 3.48
CA ASN A 397 15.25 -34.86 3.85
C ASN A 397 13.85 -34.98 3.21
N GLY A 398 13.42 -34.01 2.40
CA GLY A 398 12.09 -33.98 1.78
C GLY A 398 11.00 -33.37 2.67
N GLU A 399 11.35 -32.80 3.81
CA GLU A 399 10.42 -32.11 4.71
C GLU A 399 10.53 -30.59 4.58
N TRP A 400 9.42 -29.90 4.88
CA TRP A 400 9.40 -28.45 5.01
C TRP A 400 9.70 -28.05 6.46
N ASP A 401 10.72 -27.22 6.68
CA ASP A 401 10.99 -26.61 7.96
C ASP A 401 10.27 -25.26 8.07
N ILE A 402 9.71 -24.98 9.24
CA ILE A 402 8.96 -23.73 9.47
C ILE A 402 9.93 -22.71 10.06
N LEU A 403 10.47 -21.83 9.22
CA LEU A 403 11.35 -20.76 9.67
C LEU A 403 10.62 -19.71 10.50
N TRP A 404 9.38 -19.39 10.09
CA TRP A 404 8.52 -18.46 10.80
C TRP A 404 7.06 -18.70 10.47
N GLY A 405 6.17 -18.42 11.41
CA GLY A 405 4.74 -18.45 11.16
C GLY A 405 3.95 -17.70 12.20
N THR A 406 2.83 -17.14 11.78
CA THR A 406 1.88 -16.49 12.68
C THR A 406 0.50 -17.13 12.54
N ARG A 407 -0.31 -17.07 13.59
CA ARG A 407 -1.75 -17.40 13.52
C ARG A 407 -2.61 -16.16 13.34
N GLU A 408 -1.98 -15.00 13.26
CA GLU A 408 -2.66 -13.74 13.07
C GLU A 408 -3.19 -13.61 11.64
N ARG A 409 -4.52 -13.62 11.50
CA ARG A 409 -5.20 -13.50 10.19
C ARG A 409 -5.01 -12.13 9.55
N SER A 410 -4.76 -11.10 10.36
CA SER A 410 -4.52 -9.73 9.89
C SER A 410 -3.10 -9.55 9.33
N PHE A 411 -2.14 -10.41 9.70
CA PHE A 411 -0.80 -10.35 9.16
C PHE A 411 -0.74 -10.99 7.77
N ARG A 412 -0.25 -10.24 6.79
CA ARG A 412 -0.13 -10.71 5.42
C ARG A 412 1.16 -10.16 4.80
N LEU A 413 2.07 -11.04 4.40
CA LEU A 413 3.20 -10.65 3.56
C LEU A 413 2.67 -10.31 2.16
N GLU A 414 3.09 -9.16 1.63
CA GLU A 414 2.64 -8.62 0.35
C GLU A 414 3.70 -8.80 -0.74
N SER A 415 4.95 -8.46 -0.43
CA SER A 415 6.04 -8.35 -1.41
C SER A 415 7.40 -8.32 -0.68
N VAL A 416 8.47 -8.52 -1.43
CA VAL A 416 9.86 -8.35 -1.00
C VAL A 416 10.41 -7.14 -1.75
N MET A 417 11.16 -6.30 -1.05
CA MET A 417 11.67 -5.04 -1.56
C MET A 417 13.18 -4.98 -1.39
N ASN A 418 13.91 -4.60 -2.42
CA ASN A 418 15.29 -4.17 -2.34
C ASN A 418 15.37 -2.64 -2.18
N PRO A 419 15.56 -2.08 -0.96
CA PRO A 419 15.65 -0.63 -0.76
C PRO A 419 17.00 -0.01 -1.20
N GLY A 420 17.88 -0.78 -1.85
CA GLY A 420 19.26 -0.38 -2.16
C GLY A 420 20.22 -0.52 -0.98
N THR A 421 19.88 -1.36 0.00
CA THR A 421 20.78 -1.81 1.07
C THR A 421 21.22 -3.24 0.78
N GLU A 422 22.16 -3.78 1.58
CA GLU A 422 22.51 -5.21 1.49
C GLU A 422 21.34 -6.12 1.92
N ASP A 423 20.36 -5.57 2.65
CA ASP A 423 19.26 -6.31 3.22
C ASP A 423 17.92 -6.06 2.50
N GLU A 424 17.35 -7.11 1.91
CA GLU A 424 15.98 -7.09 1.42
C GLU A 424 14.99 -6.88 2.58
N THR A 425 13.97 -6.07 2.34
CA THR A 425 12.90 -5.80 3.29
C THR A 425 11.64 -6.57 2.89
N LEU A 426 11.13 -7.38 3.82
CA LEU A 426 9.84 -8.04 3.70
C LEU A 426 8.71 -7.04 3.99
N LEU A 427 7.90 -6.72 2.98
CA LEU A 427 6.76 -5.82 3.12
C LEU A 427 5.52 -6.59 3.53
N ALA A 428 4.96 -6.26 4.69
CA ALA A 428 3.75 -6.90 5.20
C ALA A 428 2.71 -5.89 5.71
N MET A 429 1.45 -6.31 5.63
CA MET A 429 0.36 -5.71 6.37
C MET A 429 0.39 -6.25 7.80
N SER A 430 0.55 -5.37 8.79
CA SER A 430 0.55 -5.76 10.21
C SER A 430 -0.43 -4.92 11.04
N LYS A 431 -1.10 -5.54 12.02
CA LYS A 431 -2.04 -4.83 12.90
C LYS A 431 -1.34 -3.93 13.91
N SER A 432 -2.10 -3.06 14.56
CA SER A 432 -1.65 -2.26 15.72
C SER A 432 -1.28 -3.12 16.95
N MET A 433 -0.27 -2.71 17.72
CA MET A 433 0.27 -3.52 18.83
C MET A 433 -0.76 -3.88 19.93
N LEU A 434 -1.66 -2.96 20.28
CA LEU A 434 -2.60 -3.17 21.41
C LEU A 434 -4.08 -3.15 21.01
N ARG A 435 -4.40 -2.88 19.75
CA ARG A 435 -5.80 -2.79 19.30
C ARG A 435 -6.28 -4.15 18.79
N ALA A 436 -7.45 -4.58 19.27
CA ALA A 436 -8.15 -5.77 18.77
C ALA A 436 -8.91 -5.53 17.44
N SER A 437 -8.47 -4.55 16.64
CA SER A 437 -9.13 -4.18 15.38
C SER A 437 -8.27 -4.66 14.21
N ASP A 438 -8.93 -5.14 13.16
CA ASP A 438 -8.27 -5.62 11.94
C ASP A 438 -7.72 -4.50 11.03
N VAL A 439 -7.43 -3.33 11.61
CA VAL A 439 -6.79 -2.25 10.85
C VAL A 439 -5.31 -2.57 10.73
N ASN A 440 -4.90 -2.80 9.48
CA ASN A 440 -3.53 -3.08 9.11
C ASN A 440 -2.81 -1.84 8.61
N TYR A 441 -1.50 -1.88 8.78
CA TYR A 441 -0.56 -0.84 8.38
C TYR A 441 0.60 -1.48 7.63
N LEU A 442 1.10 -0.79 6.60
CA LEU A 442 2.29 -1.20 5.88
C LEU A 442 3.49 -1.17 6.84
N THR A 443 4.23 -2.26 6.86
CA THR A 443 5.30 -2.52 7.81
C THR A 443 6.43 -3.25 7.10
N GLY A 444 7.67 -2.80 7.31
CA GLY A 444 8.87 -3.47 6.84
C GLY A 444 9.43 -4.39 7.90
N PHE A 445 9.87 -5.58 7.48
CA PHE A 445 10.49 -6.58 8.34
C PHE A 445 11.80 -7.07 7.72
N THR A 446 12.73 -7.43 8.60
CA THR A 446 13.93 -8.17 8.25
C THR A 446 13.90 -9.49 9.01
N TYR A 447 14.32 -10.56 8.35
CA TYR A 447 14.42 -11.87 8.99
C TYR A 447 15.73 -11.98 9.78
N THR A 448 15.63 -12.55 10.97
CA THR A 448 16.75 -12.80 11.89
C THR A 448 16.61 -14.19 12.47
N ASP A 449 17.63 -14.67 13.19
CA ASP A 449 17.57 -15.95 13.92
C ASP A 449 16.42 -16.02 14.95
N GLU A 450 15.94 -14.86 15.42
CA GLU A 450 14.77 -14.76 16.33
C GLU A 450 13.43 -14.69 15.57
N GLY A 451 13.45 -14.73 14.24
CA GLY A 451 12.32 -14.59 13.34
C GLY A 451 12.21 -13.19 12.71
N LEU A 452 11.00 -12.82 12.29
CA LEU A 452 10.75 -11.51 11.68
C LEU A 452 10.85 -10.37 12.70
N GLN A 453 11.87 -9.53 12.52
CA GLN A 453 12.05 -8.30 13.27
C GLN A 453 11.46 -7.13 12.49
N ARG A 454 10.58 -6.36 13.14
CA ARG A 454 10.00 -5.15 12.55
C ARG A 454 11.04 -4.04 12.49
N GLU A 455 11.30 -3.52 11.30
CA GLU A 455 12.19 -2.37 11.11
C GLU A 455 11.43 -1.06 11.27
N TRP A 456 10.33 -0.93 10.53
CA TRP A 456 9.56 0.30 10.45
C TRP A 456 8.09 0.02 10.21
N LYS A 457 7.25 1.01 10.51
CA LYS A 457 5.80 0.93 10.34
C LYS A 457 5.24 2.28 9.93
N VAL A 458 4.45 2.29 8.88
CA VAL A 458 3.80 3.49 8.34
C VAL A 458 2.33 3.44 8.67
N PHE A 459 1.83 4.44 9.41
CA PHE A 459 0.44 4.49 9.87
C PHE A 459 -0.53 5.04 8.82
N LEU A 460 -0.43 4.52 7.60
CA LEU A 460 -1.34 4.85 6.50
C LEU A 460 -2.54 3.90 6.52
N PRO A 461 -3.77 4.38 6.78
CA PRO A 461 -4.93 3.51 6.89
C PRO A 461 -5.46 3.07 5.52
N ALA A 462 -6.16 1.94 5.52
CA ALA A 462 -6.88 1.39 4.37
C ALA A 462 -5.99 1.07 3.16
N VAL A 463 -4.71 0.77 3.38
CA VAL A 463 -3.87 0.09 2.38
C VAL A 463 -4.41 -1.32 2.21
N VAL A 464 -4.70 -1.71 0.97
CA VAL A 464 -5.32 -3.00 0.65
C VAL A 464 -4.41 -3.93 -0.12
N ARG A 465 -3.44 -3.37 -0.86
CA ARG A 465 -2.44 -4.12 -1.62
C ARG A 465 -1.19 -3.29 -1.84
N THR A 466 -0.02 -3.95 -1.79
CA THR A 466 1.29 -3.34 -1.98
C THR A 466 2.18 -4.25 -2.83
N ILE A 467 2.94 -3.69 -3.77
CA ILE A 467 3.98 -4.40 -4.53
C ILE A 467 5.22 -3.49 -4.57
N ALA A 468 6.41 -4.07 -4.44
CA ALA A 468 7.68 -3.40 -4.66
C ALA A 468 8.30 -3.81 -6.01
N GLY A 469 9.00 -2.89 -6.65
CA GLY A 469 9.77 -3.11 -7.88
C GLY A 469 10.51 -1.85 -8.33
N ASP A 470 11.55 -2.01 -9.14
CA ASP A 470 12.40 -0.91 -9.63
C ASP A 470 11.71 -0.18 -10.78
N LEU A 471 11.07 0.96 -10.50
CA LEU A 471 10.30 1.68 -11.50
C LEU A 471 11.16 2.66 -12.29
N ASP A 472 12.18 3.25 -11.67
CA ASP A 472 13.00 4.30 -12.29
C ASP A 472 14.36 3.84 -12.83
N GLY A 473 14.72 2.58 -12.58
CA GLY A 473 15.91 1.89 -13.04
C GLY A 473 17.17 2.23 -12.25
N ASP A 474 17.04 2.68 -11.00
CA ASP A 474 18.17 2.99 -10.13
C ASP A 474 18.71 1.78 -9.34
N GLY A 475 18.09 0.61 -9.53
CA GLY A 475 18.41 -0.65 -8.84
C GLY A 475 17.82 -0.74 -7.44
N ARG A 476 16.89 0.14 -7.09
CA ARG A 476 16.15 0.14 -5.83
C ARG A 476 14.67 0.07 -6.14
N ASP A 477 13.95 -0.61 -5.26
CA ASP A 477 12.53 -0.79 -5.44
C ASP A 477 11.74 0.39 -4.87
N GLU A 478 10.82 0.89 -5.69
CA GLU A 478 9.70 1.71 -5.24
C GLU A 478 8.54 0.85 -4.76
N ILE A 479 7.71 1.43 -3.90
CA ILE A 479 6.49 0.81 -3.41
C ILE A 479 5.29 1.38 -4.18
N VAL A 480 4.55 0.50 -4.87
CA VAL A 480 3.24 0.80 -5.45
C VAL A 480 2.15 0.23 -4.56
N MET A 481 1.22 1.08 -4.14
CA MET A 481 0.11 0.68 -3.27
C MET A 481 -1.24 1.17 -3.73
N SER A 482 -2.28 0.39 -3.43
CA SER A 482 -3.68 0.78 -3.57
C SER A 482 -4.38 0.89 -2.22
N ARG A 483 -5.41 1.74 -2.16
CA ARG A 483 -6.19 2.00 -0.95
C ARG A 483 -7.68 1.81 -1.20
N ALA A 484 -8.39 1.31 -0.19
CA ALA A 484 -9.82 1.06 -0.27
C ALA A 484 -10.60 2.37 -0.57
N GLY A 485 -11.55 2.30 -1.50
CA GLY A 485 -12.51 3.36 -1.80
C GLY A 485 -11.96 4.63 -2.45
N ILE A 486 -10.74 4.61 -3.00
CA ILE A 486 -10.14 5.79 -3.67
C ILE A 486 -9.77 5.50 -5.13
N HIS A 487 -9.62 4.23 -5.52
CA HIS A 487 -9.29 3.81 -6.89
C HIS A 487 -8.09 4.55 -7.50
N LYS A 488 -7.05 4.81 -6.69
CA LYS A 488 -5.79 5.41 -7.12
C LYS A 488 -4.63 4.52 -6.72
N LEU A 489 -3.58 4.56 -7.52
CA LEU A 489 -2.29 3.99 -7.18
C LEU A 489 -1.37 5.10 -6.67
N TYR A 490 -0.63 4.77 -5.61
CA TYR A 490 0.35 5.65 -5.00
C TYR A 490 1.73 5.02 -5.14
N VAL A 491 2.70 5.80 -5.62
CA VAL A 491 4.10 5.38 -5.79
C VAL A 491 4.95 6.09 -4.74
N TRP A 492 5.78 5.33 -4.04
CA TRP A 492 6.62 5.83 -2.95
C TRP A 492 8.04 5.30 -3.06
N ALA A 493 9.02 6.17 -2.82
CA ALA A 493 10.41 5.75 -2.61
C ALA A 493 10.68 5.58 -1.11
N PRO A 494 11.40 4.53 -0.69
CA PRO A 494 11.92 4.45 0.68
C PRO A 494 12.97 5.55 0.93
N HIS A 495 13.08 6.02 2.18
CA HIS A 495 14.14 6.93 2.59
C HIS A 495 14.70 6.62 3.97
N ASN A 496 15.97 6.95 4.19
CA ASN A 496 16.66 6.72 5.47
C ASN A 496 16.66 7.96 6.41
N ILE A 497 15.79 8.95 6.16
CA ILE A 497 15.66 10.12 7.03
C ILE A 497 14.96 9.68 8.33
N PRO A 498 15.57 9.86 9.52
CA PRO A 498 14.99 9.45 10.80
C PRO A 498 13.97 10.50 11.27
N VAL A 499 12.85 10.61 10.55
CA VAL A 499 11.87 11.70 10.72
C VAL A 499 11.25 11.68 12.12
N ILE A 500 10.94 10.50 12.65
CA ILE A 500 10.33 10.34 13.98
C ILE A 500 11.31 10.76 15.09
N GLU A 501 12.58 10.41 14.97
CA GLU A 501 13.65 10.77 15.89
C GLU A 501 13.92 12.29 15.83
N ILE A 502 13.95 12.87 14.63
CA ILE A 502 14.10 14.31 14.44
C ILE A 502 12.94 15.05 15.10
N LEU A 503 11.69 14.63 14.86
CA LEU A 503 10.51 15.27 15.46
C LEU A 503 10.48 15.11 16.98
N SER A 504 10.90 13.94 17.48
CA SER A 504 11.04 13.69 18.92
C SER A 504 12.11 14.60 19.54
N GLY A 505 13.27 14.72 18.89
CA GLY A 505 14.34 15.63 19.29
C GLY A 505 13.91 17.09 19.27
N LEU A 506 13.17 17.53 18.25
CA LEU A 506 12.59 18.87 18.18
C LEU A 506 11.58 19.12 19.29
N THR A 507 10.78 18.12 19.65
CA THR A 507 9.84 18.18 20.80
C THR A 507 10.60 18.42 22.11
N VAL A 508 11.69 17.68 22.34
CA VAL A 508 12.54 17.83 23.52
C VAL A 508 13.22 19.20 23.56
N LEU A 509 13.77 19.65 22.43
CA LEU A 509 14.40 20.97 22.31
C LEU A 509 13.39 22.10 22.56
N LEU A 510 12.17 21.98 22.05
CA LEU A 510 11.10 22.93 22.29
C LEU A 510 10.71 22.98 23.77
N ALA A 511 10.57 21.82 24.42
CA ALA A 511 10.29 21.74 25.85
C ALA A 511 11.41 22.37 26.69
N ALA A 512 12.68 22.07 26.38
CA ALA A 512 13.84 22.67 27.06
C ALA A 512 13.90 24.19 26.86
N GLY A 513 13.67 24.68 25.63
CA GLY A 513 13.62 26.10 25.33
C GLY A 513 12.50 26.83 26.09
N LEU A 514 11.32 26.21 26.19
CA LEU A 514 10.20 26.72 26.99
C LEU A 514 10.53 26.74 28.49
N ALA A 515 11.24 25.74 29.01
CA ALA A 515 11.68 25.70 30.40
C ALA A 515 12.68 26.83 30.73
N VAL A 516 13.69 27.05 29.88
CA VAL A 516 14.63 28.17 30.03
C VAL A 516 13.91 29.51 29.95
N TYR A 517 12.98 29.66 29.00
CA TYR A 517 12.20 30.90 28.86
C TYR A 517 11.34 31.18 30.10
N ARG A 518 10.69 30.15 30.65
CA ARG A 518 9.93 30.25 31.90
C ARG A 518 10.81 30.67 33.06
N TRP A 519 11.96 30.04 33.22
CA TRP A 519 12.91 30.33 34.29
C TRP A 519 13.38 31.79 34.25
N ARG A 520 13.77 32.28 33.05
CA ARG A 520 14.14 33.69 32.84
C ARG A 520 12.99 34.65 33.17
N TRP A 521 11.76 34.30 32.80
CA TRP A 521 10.58 35.11 33.11
C TRP A 521 10.31 35.21 34.62
N GLN A 522 10.49 34.11 35.37
CA GLN A 522 10.33 34.11 36.83
C GLN A 522 11.38 35.00 37.51
N HIS A 523 12.65 34.91 37.11
CA HIS A 523 13.71 35.76 37.66
C HIS A 523 13.56 37.24 37.33
N ALA A 524 13.15 37.59 36.10
CA ALA A 524 12.88 38.97 35.73
C ALA A 524 11.77 39.60 36.59
N LYS A 525 10.76 38.80 36.96
CA LYS A 525 9.66 39.24 37.81
C LYS A 525 10.10 39.45 39.28
N GLN A 526 10.99 38.61 39.79
CA GLN A 526 11.55 38.75 41.14
C GLN A 526 12.44 40.00 41.27
N GLY A 527 13.24 40.32 40.25
CA GLY A 527 14.05 41.54 40.22
C GLY A 527 13.20 42.83 40.23
N GLN A 528 12.05 42.82 39.54
CA GLN A 528 11.13 43.97 39.54
C GLN A 528 10.33 44.13 40.85
N SER A 529 10.11 43.06 41.63
CA SER A 529 9.50 43.17 42.95
C SER A 529 10.47 43.71 43.99
N GLN A 530 11.76 43.37 43.91
CA GLN A 530 12.79 43.85 44.83
C GLN A 530 13.19 45.32 44.61
N SER A 531 13.01 45.87 43.40
CA SER A 531 13.27 47.29 43.13
C SER A 531 12.08 48.22 43.46
N ARG A 532 10.95 47.65 43.91
CA ARG A 532 9.73 48.39 44.29
C ARG A 532 9.43 48.35 45.79
N SER A 533 10.13 47.50 46.53
CA SER A 533 10.29 47.56 47.99
C SER A 533 11.51 48.40 48.32
#